data_AF-A0A1F6G964-F1
#
_entry.id   AF-A0A1F6G964-F1
#
_cell.length_a   1.000
_cell.length_b   1.000
_cell.length_c   1.000
_cell.angle_alpha   90.00
_cell.angle_beta   90.00
_cell.angle_gamma   90.00
#
_symmetry.space_group_name_H-M   'P 1'
#
loop_
_entity.id
_entity.type
_entity.pdbx_description
1 polymer ?
#
loop_
_entity_poly.entity_id
_entity_poly.type
_entity_poly.pdbx_seq_one_letter_code
_entity_poly.pdbx_strand_id
1 'polypeptide(L)'
;MPFKLFRKLVGLPKAYFFGGALKLKHILILLLCLFFVGCKASDLADSSKTDERAQPDEYHRREKGGYWHGEGLKDPIRYCTDCHGSDLKGGDGPSCYNCHGVNWGEDKH
;
A
#
# COMPACT_ATOMS: atom_id res chain seq x y z
N MET A 1 -9.42 74.72 -15.40
CA MET A 1 -10.77 74.42 -14.86
C MET A 1 -10.98 72.90 -14.93
N PRO A 2 -11.66 72.27 -13.96
CA PRO A 2 -10.92 71.45 -12.99
C PRO A 2 -11.52 70.05 -12.69
N PHE A 3 -10.81 69.32 -11.83
CA PHE A 3 -11.28 68.24 -10.95
C PHE A 3 -11.92 66.99 -11.59
N LYS A 4 -11.23 65.86 -11.48
CA LYS A 4 -11.65 64.78 -10.56
C LYS A 4 -10.54 63.74 -10.36
N LEU A 5 -9.83 63.99 -9.27
CA LEU A 5 -9.13 63.03 -8.42
C LEU A 5 -10.07 61.86 -8.07
N PHE A 6 -9.70 60.63 -8.42
CA PHE A 6 -10.25 59.44 -7.76
C PHE A 6 -9.11 58.53 -7.30
N ARG A 7 -8.74 58.78 -6.04
CA ARG A 7 -7.96 57.92 -5.16
C ARG A 7 -8.77 56.65 -4.89
N LYS A 8 -8.34 55.49 -5.38
CA LYS A 8 -8.87 54.18 -4.94
C LYS A 8 -7.79 53.54 -4.06
N LEU A 9 -7.83 53.93 -2.79
CA LEU A 9 -6.95 53.48 -1.73
C LEU A 9 -7.70 52.42 -0.92
N VAL A 10 -6.99 51.32 -0.64
CA VAL A 10 -7.18 50.35 0.44
C VAL A 10 -8.52 49.60 0.57
N GLY A 11 -8.50 48.33 0.18
CA GLY A 11 -9.35 47.27 0.72
C GLY A 11 -8.47 46.25 1.44
N LEU A 12 -8.06 46.52 2.68
CA LEU A 12 -7.57 45.47 3.57
C LEU A 12 -8.78 44.65 4.08
N PRO A 13 -8.71 43.31 4.09
CA PRO A 13 -9.75 42.50 4.69
C PRO A 13 -9.79 42.77 6.20
N LYS A 14 -11.00 43.03 6.72
CA LYS A 14 -11.29 43.12 8.14
C LYS A 14 -10.72 41.89 8.85
N ALA A 15 -9.71 42.09 9.68
CA ALA A 15 -9.31 41.12 10.69
C ALA A 15 -10.53 40.87 11.59
N TYR A 16 -11.09 39.67 11.52
CA TYR A 16 -12.14 39.20 12.41
C TYR A 16 -11.53 38.96 13.79
N PHE A 17 -11.45 40.02 14.58
CA PHE A 17 -11.04 40.00 15.97
C PHE A 17 -12.21 39.45 16.81
N PHE A 18 -12.25 38.14 17.02
CA PHE A 18 -13.19 37.50 17.95
C PHE A 18 -12.75 37.79 19.40
N GLY A 19 -13.04 39.00 19.88
CA GLY A 19 -12.82 39.46 21.25
C GLY A 19 -13.93 39.04 22.21
N GLY A 20 -14.26 37.74 22.27
CA GLY A 20 -15.23 37.19 23.22
C GLY A 20 -14.51 36.44 24.34
N ALA A 21 -14.77 36.79 25.60
CA ALA A 21 -14.28 36.05 26.75
C ALA A 21 -14.71 34.58 26.67
N LEU A 22 -13.76 33.70 26.34
CA LEU A 22 -13.97 32.27 26.17
C LEU A 22 -14.40 31.67 27.52
N LYS A 23 -15.71 31.46 27.71
CA LYS A 23 -16.25 30.96 28.97
C LYS A 23 -15.73 29.54 29.22
N LEU A 24 -15.39 29.22 30.47
CA LEU A 24 -14.81 27.93 30.90
C LEU A 24 -15.54 26.69 30.35
N LYS A 25 -16.87 26.77 30.23
CA LYS A 25 -17.73 25.74 29.61
C LYS A 25 -17.43 25.48 28.13
N HIS A 26 -16.95 26.47 27.38
CA HIS A 26 -16.57 26.34 25.97
C HIS A 26 -15.16 25.77 25.81
N ILE A 27 -14.26 26.06 26.76
CA ILE A 27 -12.95 25.40 26.85
C ILE A 27 -13.14 23.89 27.09
N LEU A 28 -14.05 23.52 28.00
CA LEU A 28 -14.37 22.10 28.26
C LEU A 28 -14.94 21.38 27.03
N ILE A 29 -15.82 22.04 26.27
CA ILE A 29 -16.39 21.49 25.03
C ILE A 29 -15.29 21.32 23.96
N LEU A 30 -14.39 22.29 23.79
CA LEU A 30 -13.28 22.21 22.84
C LEU A 30 -12.29 21.09 23.20
N LEU A 31 -11.99 20.91 24.49
CA LEU A 31 -11.12 19.81 24.96
C LEU A 31 -11.78 18.44 24.75
N LEU A 32 -13.10 18.34 24.94
CA LEU A 32 -13.84 17.10 24.65
C LEU A 32 -13.87 16.79 23.15
N CYS A 33 -14.04 17.81 22.30
CA CYS A 33 -13.99 17.66 20.85
C CYS A 33 -12.62 17.17 20.36
N LEU A 34 -11.52 17.63 20.96
CA LEU A 34 -10.17 17.17 20.62
C LEU A 34 -9.91 15.71 21.06
N PHE A 35 -10.57 15.24 22.13
CA PHE A 35 -10.44 13.86 22.61
C PHE A 35 -11.16 12.85 21.69
N PHE A 36 -12.30 13.21 21.10
CA PHE A 36 -13.05 12.35 20.16
C PHE A 36 -12.50 12.37 18.71
N VAL A 37 -11.63 13.32 18.36
CA VAL A 37 -10.99 13.41 17.04
C VAL A 37 -9.67 12.60 16.98
N GLY A 38 -9.39 11.78 18.00
CA GLY A 38 -8.18 10.93 18.09
C GLY A 38 -8.23 9.57 17.39
N CYS A 39 -9.25 9.25 16.59
CA CYS A 39 -9.30 8.01 15.79
C CYS A 39 -9.86 8.28 14.39
N LYS A 40 -9.03 8.89 13.53
CA LYS A 40 -9.16 8.66 12.09
C LYS A 40 -7.99 7.80 11.65
N ALA A 41 -8.37 6.58 11.26
CA ALA A 41 -7.69 5.67 10.35
C ALA A 41 -6.19 5.47 10.60
N SER A 42 -5.88 4.30 11.16
CA SER A 42 -4.77 3.51 10.66
C SER A 42 -4.85 3.43 9.13
N ASP A 43 -4.21 4.37 8.45
CA ASP A 43 -3.87 4.22 7.04
C ASP A 43 -2.76 3.16 6.95
N LEU A 44 -3.16 1.88 7.07
CA LEU A 44 -2.42 0.79 6.43
C LEU A 44 -2.67 0.92 4.93
N ALA A 45 -2.11 1.96 4.34
CA ALA A 45 -1.82 1.99 2.92
C ALA A 45 -0.63 1.05 2.71
N ASP A 46 -0.89 -0.26 2.58
CA ASP A 46 0.04 -1.08 1.80
C ASP A 46 -0.21 -0.79 0.33
N SER A 47 0.39 0.32 -0.09
CA SER A 47 0.46 0.74 -1.48
C SER A 47 1.70 0.10 -2.08
N SER A 48 1.62 -1.19 -2.39
CA SER A 48 2.61 -1.86 -3.24
C SER A 48 1.92 -2.66 -4.33
N LYS A 49 1.11 -1.97 -5.15
CA LYS A 49 1.03 -2.31 -6.56
C LYS A 49 2.19 -1.61 -7.27
N THR A 50 3.39 -2.09 -7.04
CA THR A 50 4.48 -1.94 -8.00
C THR A 50 4.58 -3.27 -8.72
N ASP A 51 4.67 -3.22 -10.05
CA ASP A 51 5.21 -4.29 -10.90
C ASP A 51 5.10 -5.73 -10.38
N GLU A 52 3.95 -6.36 -10.66
CA GLU A 52 3.42 -7.64 -10.16
C GLU A 52 4.34 -8.86 -10.30
N ARG A 53 5.48 -8.88 -9.60
CA ARG A 53 6.24 -10.09 -9.32
C ARG A 53 5.46 -10.82 -8.24
N ALA A 54 5.13 -12.10 -8.48
CA ALA A 54 4.40 -12.92 -7.51
C ALA A 54 4.99 -12.72 -6.12
N GLN A 55 4.16 -12.42 -5.12
CA GLN A 55 4.59 -12.25 -3.74
C GLN A 55 4.71 -13.63 -3.07
N PRO A 56 5.56 -13.79 -2.05
CA PRO A 56 5.66 -15.06 -1.33
C PRO A 56 4.33 -15.38 -0.65
N ASP A 57 3.80 -16.57 -0.91
CA ASP A 57 2.57 -17.08 -0.27
C ASP A 57 2.90 -18.17 0.77
N GLU A 58 1.91 -18.87 1.29
CA GLU A 58 2.13 -19.92 2.29
C GLU A 58 2.95 -21.11 1.75
N TYR A 59 2.84 -21.40 0.46
CA TYR A 59 3.38 -22.58 -0.19
C TYR A 59 4.65 -22.28 -1.00
N HIS A 60 4.84 -21.04 -1.45
CA HIS A 60 5.95 -20.55 -2.27
C HIS A 60 6.76 -19.47 -1.52
N ARG A 61 7.51 -19.86 -0.48
CA ARG A 61 8.37 -18.95 0.30
C ARG A 61 9.85 -18.99 -0.03
N ARG A 62 10.32 -19.89 -0.89
CA ARG A 62 11.74 -20.01 -1.23
C ARG A 62 12.07 -19.13 -2.42
N GLU A 63 12.77 -18.02 -2.20
CA GLU A 63 13.26 -17.19 -3.29
C GLU A 63 14.46 -17.86 -3.97
N LYS A 64 14.44 -17.94 -5.31
CA LYS A 64 15.58 -18.35 -6.14
C LYS A 64 15.54 -17.59 -7.47
N GLY A 65 16.61 -16.86 -7.79
CA GLY A 65 16.66 -16.03 -9.01
C GLY A 65 15.56 -14.95 -9.06
N GLY A 66 15.07 -14.52 -7.90
CA GLY A 66 13.93 -13.62 -7.75
C GLY A 66 12.57 -14.26 -8.06
N TYR A 67 12.47 -15.58 -8.20
CA TYR A 67 11.18 -16.28 -8.29
C TYR A 67 10.92 -17.09 -7.04
N TRP A 68 9.65 -17.20 -6.67
CA TRP A 68 9.23 -17.95 -5.50
C TRP A 68 8.93 -19.40 -5.84
N HIS A 69 9.49 -20.29 -5.02
CA HIS A 69 9.38 -21.74 -5.15
C HIS A 69 8.85 -22.34 -3.86
N GLY A 70 8.32 -23.56 -3.96
CA GLY A 70 7.94 -24.33 -2.79
C GLY A 70 9.11 -24.80 -1.95
N GLU A 71 8.87 -25.07 -0.67
CA GLU A 71 9.90 -25.64 0.23
C GLU A 71 10.45 -26.98 -0.30
N GLY A 72 9.62 -27.73 -1.01
CA GLY A 72 9.97 -28.99 -1.68
C GLY A 72 10.67 -28.86 -3.03
N LEU A 73 11.23 -27.70 -3.42
CA LEU A 73 11.80 -27.48 -4.76
C LEU A 73 12.90 -28.48 -5.21
N LYS A 74 13.48 -29.24 -4.27
CA LYS A 74 14.47 -30.31 -4.56
C LYS A 74 13.85 -31.70 -4.76
N ASP A 75 12.60 -31.89 -4.36
CA ASP A 75 11.82 -33.12 -4.56
C ASP A 75 10.39 -32.79 -5.06
N PRO A 76 10.28 -32.19 -6.24
CA PRO A 76 9.04 -31.63 -6.74
C PRO A 76 7.99 -32.68 -7.09
N ILE A 77 8.41 -33.90 -7.44
CA ILE A 77 7.49 -35.01 -7.68
C ILE A 77 6.69 -35.33 -6.41
N ARG A 78 7.33 -35.23 -5.24
CA ARG A 78 6.68 -35.49 -3.96
C ARG A 78 5.83 -34.33 -3.44
N TYR A 79 6.24 -33.09 -3.68
CA TYR A 79 5.66 -31.93 -2.98
C TYR A 79 4.83 -30.98 -3.85
N CYS A 80 4.94 -31.10 -5.18
CA CYS A 80 4.35 -30.09 -6.09
C CYS A 80 3.28 -30.68 -7.01
N THR A 81 3.25 -32.00 -7.18
CA THR A 81 2.37 -32.68 -8.16
C THR A 81 0.89 -32.59 -7.82
N ASP A 82 0.54 -32.34 -6.56
CA ASP A 82 -0.85 -32.15 -6.12
C ASP A 82 -1.53 -30.96 -6.82
N CYS A 83 -0.79 -29.86 -7.04
CA CYS A 83 -1.33 -28.66 -7.70
C CYS A 83 -0.76 -28.43 -9.10
N HIS A 84 0.50 -28.82 -9.35
CA HIS A 84 1.20 -28.59 -10.62
C HIS A 84 1.12 -29.78 -11.59
N GLY A 85 0.29 -30.77 -11.26
CA GLY A 85 0.07 -31.96 -12.06
C GLY A 85 1.14 -33.04 -11.86
N SER A 86 0.76 -34.29 -12.12
CA SER A 86 1.61 -35.47 -11.94
C SER A 86 2.89 -35.45 -12.78
N ASP A 87 2.88 -34.74 -13.91
CA ASP A 87 4.03 -34.60 -14.79
C ASP A 87 4.64 -33.18 -14.75
N LEU A 88 4.20 -32.34 -13.80
CA LEU A 88 4.70 -30.98 -13.57
C LEU A 88 4.55 -30.03 -14.78
N LYS A 89 3.72 -30.40 -15.75
CA LYS A 89 3.36 -29.55 -16.90
C LYS A 89 2.19 -28.62 -16.61
N GLY A 90 1.74 -28.56 -15.36
CA GLY A 90 0.68 -27.69 -14.87
C GLY A 90 -0.52 -28.47 -14.35
N GLY A 91 -1.49 -27.73 -13.83
CA GLY A 91 -2.73 -28.22 -13.25
C GLY A 91 -3.54 -27.03 -12.80
N ASP A 92 -3.78 -26.93 -11.50
CA ASP A 92 -4.23 -25.68 -10.87
C ASP A 92 -3.09 -24.64 -10.80
N GLY A 93 -1.84 -25.12 -10.74
CA GLY A 93 -0.61 -24.32 -10.79
C GLY A 93 0.05 -24.27 -12.18
N PRO A 94 1.00 -23.35 -12.40
CA PRO A 94 1.73 -23.23 -13.67
C PRO A 94 2.68 -24.41 -13.91
N SER A 95 3.02 -24.63 -15.19
CA SER A 95 4.05 -25.60 -15.60
C SER A 95 5.44 -25.22 -15.11
N CYS A 96 6.18 -26.17 -14.52
CA CYS A 96 7.59 -25.98 -14.16
C CYS A 96 8.46 -25.72 -15.41
N TYR A 97 8.04 -26.26 -16.55
CA TYR A 97 8.75 -26.17 -17.83
C TYR A 97 8.66 -24.79 -18.47
N ASN A 98 7.80 -23.89 -17.97
CA ASN A 98 7.72 -22.51 -18.45
C ASN A 98 9.03 -21.74 -18.25
N CYS A 99 9.80 -22.09 -17.20
CA CYS A 99 11.07 -21.45 -16.89
C CYS A 99 12.26 -22.41 -16.97
N HIS A 100 12.11 -23.68 -16.56
CA HIS A 100 13.25 -24.61 -16.46
C HIS A 100 13.53 -25.44 -17.72
N GLY A 101 12.60 -25.47 -18.70
CA GLY A 101 12.73 -26.33 -19.87
C GLY A 101 12.87 -27.82 -19.50
N VAL A 102 13.40 -28.64 -20.43
CA VAL A 102 13.52 -30.10 -20.22
C VAL A 102 14.64 -30.52 -19.27
N ASN A 103 15.63 -29.65 -19.02
CA ASN A 103 16.86 -29.99 -18.28
C ASN A 103 16.87 -29.42 -16.86
N TRP A 104 15.84 -29.76 -16.09
CA TRP A 104 15.67 -29.28 -14.72
C TRP A 104 16.71 -29.80 -13.70
N GLY A 105 17.58 -30.73 -14.10
CA GLY A 105 18.56 -31.38 -13.23
C GLY A 105 19.96 -30.77 -13.28
N GLU A 106 20.22 -29.79 -14.16
CA GLU A 106 21.56 -29.24 -14.38
C GLU A 106 21.80 -27.89 -13.69
N ASP A 107 20.74 -27.23 -13.21
CA ASP A 107 20.84 -25.98 -12.45
C ASP A 107 21.16 -26.24 -10.98
N LYS A 108 22.36 -26.76 -10.71
CA LYS A 108 22.96 -26.84 -9.37
C LYS A 108 23.25 -25.44 -8.82
N HIS A 109 22.20 -24.76 -8.39
CA HIS A 109 22.25 -23.54 -7.58
C HIS A 109 21.48 -23.79 -6.29
#